data_AF-A0A8J7Y6T6-F1
#
_entry.id   AF-A0A8J7Y6T6-F1
#
_cell.length_a   1.000
_cell.length_b   1.000
_cell.length_c   1.000
_cell.angle_alpha   90.00
_cell.angle_beta   90.00
_cell.angle_gamma   90.00
#
_symmetry.space_group_name_H-M   'P 1'
#
loop_
_entity.id
_entity.type
_entity.pdbx_description
1 polymer ?
#
loop_
_entity_poly.entity_id
_entity_poly.type
_entity_poly.pdbx_seq_one_letter_code
_entity_poly.pdbx_strand_id
1 'polypeptide(L)'
;MNDQCPECGSINLYHDYDRAEVICSECGLVVKETLLDSGPEWRAFDSEQRDKRERTGAPMTYMIHDKGLSTDIDWRDRDIHGRDLNPGKRAQIYRMRKWQRRIRVSDAMSRNLAFALTELNRLSSHMQLPKNIREAAAILYRRAIEEGLVRGRSIEGVTAGCLYASCRKCKVPRTLDEIAEYARVEKKEIGRSYRYIMRELGIRLPPTNPLDYIPRFASELGVSAQVQRRAVEILKQAMDLGLTSGKGPMGAAAAALYISSIEHDERKTQREVSEIAKVTEVTVRNRYKDFQDKLGLDVDV
;
A
#
# COMPACT_ATOMS: atom_id res chain seq x y z
N MET A 1 -29.14 -15.09 1.64
CA MET A 1 -29.84 -13.81 1.42
C MET A 1 -30.57 -13.97 0.11
N ASN A 2 -31.91 -13.86 0.11
CA ASN A 2 -32.66 -13.89 -1.14
C ASN A 2 -32.60 -12.49 -1.73
N ASP A 3 -31.76 -12.32 -2.74
CA ASP A 3 -31.61 -11.05 -3.48
C ASP A 3 -32.71 -10.92 -4.56
N GLN A 4 -33.87 -11.57 -4.35
CA GLN A 4 -34.97 -11.70 -5.31
C GLN A 4 -36.30 -11.58 -4.60
N CYS A 5 -37.26 -10.93 -5.27
CA CYS A 5 -38.64 -10.87 -4.81
C CYS A 5 -39.30 -12.26 -4.86
N PRO A 6 -39.94 -12.73 -3.78
CA PRO A 6 -40.57 -14.06 -3.74
C PRO A 6 -41.82 -14.17 -4.64
N GLU A 7 -42.47 -13.05 -4.97
CA GLU A 7 -43.69 -13.04 -5.80
C GLU A 7 -43.37 -12.92 -7.30
N CYS A 8 -42.59 -11.92 -7.70
CA CYS A 8 -42.31 -11.67 -9.13
C CYS A 8 -40.94 -12.15 -9.60
N GLY A 9 -40.07 -12.64 -8.71
CA GLY A 9 -38.71 -13.08 -9.05
C GLY A 9 -37.75 -11.95 -9.45
N SER A 10 -38.18 -10.67 -9.40
CA SER A 10 -37.31 -9.57 -9.82
C SER A 10 -36.19 -9.28 -8.79
N ILE A 11 -35.04 -8.86 -9.31
CA ILE A 11 -33.83 -8.51 -8.55
C ILE A 11 -33.81 -7.01 -8.22
N ASN A 12 -34.76 -6.24 -8.78
CA ASN A 12 -34.81 -4.80 -8.63
C ASN A 12 -35.48 -4.42 -7.30
N LEU A 13 -34.68 -4.44 -6.23
CA LEU A 13 -35.08 -4.10 -4.87
C LEU A 13 -34.62 -2.68 -4.53
N TYR A 14 -35.56 -1.84 -4.09
CA TYR A 14 -35.32 -0.52 -3.55
C TYR A 14 -35.18 -0.59 -2.02
N HIS A 15 -34.17 0.08 -1.48
CA HIS A 15 -33.92 0.15 -0.04
C HIS A 15 -34.40 1.50 0.49
N ASP A 16 -35.50 1.49 1.24
CA ASP A 16 -36.00 2.66 1.95
C ASP A 16 -35.38 2.69 3.36
N TYR A 17 -34.38 3.55 3.54
CA TYR A 17 -33.68 3.71 4.82
C TYR A 17 -34.51 4.49 5.86
N ASP A 18 -35.49 5.30 5.43
CA ASP A 18 -36.33 6.07 6.35
C ASP A 18 -37.35 5.16 7.05
N ARG A 19 -37.84 4.15 6.34
CA ARG A 19 -38.75 3.12 6.89
C ARG A 19 -38.07 1.83 7.31
N ALA A 20 -36.78 1.68 7.00
CA ALA A 20 -36.00 0.45 7.17
C ALA A 20 -36.59 -0.76 6.42
N GLU A 21 -37.14 -0.52 5.23
CA GLU A 21 -37.82 -1.51 4.39
C GLU A 21 -37.04 -1.79 3.08
N VAL A 22 -37.17 -3.01 2.57
CA VAL A 22 -36.71 -3.39 1.23
C VAL A 22 -37.94 -3.70 0.39
N ILE A 23 -38.16 -2.90 -0.65
CA ILE A 23 -39.36 -2.91 -1.47
C ILE A 23 -38.98 -3.38 -2.87
N CYS A 24 -39.76 -4.29 -3.45
CA CYS A 24 -39.60 -4.62 -4.86
C CYS A 24 -40.12 -3.48 -5.73
N SER A 25 -39.28 -2.91 -6.59
CA SER A 25 -39.63 -1.80 -7.47
C SER A 25 -40.68 -2.17 -8.53
N GLU A 26 -40.88 -3.46 -8.82
CA GLU A 26 -41.81 -3.92 -9.87
C GLU A 26 -43.21 -4.26 -9.34
N CYS A 27 -43.30 -4.94 -8.20
CA CYS A 27 -44.60 -5.38 -7.65
C CYS A 27 -44.99 -4.65 -6.36
N GLY A 28 -44.12 -3.81 -5.80
CA GLY A 28 -44.38 -3.06 -4.57
C GLY A 28 -44.35 -3.90 -3.29
N LEU A 29 -44.02 -5.20 -3.37
CA LEU A 29 -43.94 -6.06 -2.20
C LEU A 29 -42.79 -5.64 -1.28
N VAL A 30 -43.09 -5.50 0.01
CA VAL A 30 -42.05 -5.35 1.05
C VAL A 30 -41.42 -6.73 1.30
N VAL A 31 -40.22 -6.92 0.79
CA VAL A 31 -39.44 -8.16 0.93
C VAL A 31 -38.84 -8.29 2.33
N LYS A 32 -38.57 -7.16 2.99
CA LYS A 32 -38.00 -7.11 4.35
C LYS A 32 -38.41 -5.83 5.06
N GLU A 33 -38.86 -5.96 6.31
CA GLU A 33 -39.34 -4.84 7.15
C GLU A 33 -38.32 -4.37 8.20
N THR A 34 -37.12 -4.96 8.22
CA THR A 34 -36.09 -4.61 9.20
C THR A 34 -34.71 -4.56 8.55
N LEU A 35 -34.36 -3.38 8.07
CA LEU A 35 -33.02 -3.06 7.63
C LEU A 35 -32.18 -2.65 8.84
N LEU A 36 -31.28 -3.54 9.26
CA LEU A 36 -30.33 -3.25 10.33
C LEU A 36 -29.19 -2.42 9.74
N ASP A 37 -29.04 -1.18 10.20
CA ASP A 37 -27.83 -0.40 9.91
C ASP A 37 -26.67 -0.95 10.74
N SER A 38 -25.62 -1.38 10.06
CA SER A 38 -24.38 -1.88 10.69
C SER A 38 -23.37 -0.74 10.93
N GLY A 39 -23.75 0.49 10.57
CA GLY A 39 -22.98 1.70 10.78
C GLY A 39 -22.95 2.17 12.23
N PRO A 40 -22.19 3.23 12.52
CA PRO A 40 -22.12 3.78 13.86
C PRO A 40 -23.46 4.44 14.23
N GLU A 41 -24.02 4.07 15.39
CA GLU A 41 -25.23 4.71 15.96
C GLU A 41 -25.02 6.22 16.26
N TRP A 42 -23.76 6.65 16.33
CA TRP A 42 -23.37 8.04 16.56
C TRP A 42 -22.93 8.71 15.26
N ARG A 43 -23.31 9.97 15.09
CA ARG A 43 -22.80 10.82 14.01
C ARG A 43 -21.60 11.61 14.50
N ALA A 44 -20.56 11.76 13.70
CA ALA A 44 -19.46 12.68 13.95
C ALA A 44 -19.16 13.47 12.68
N PHE A 45 -18.88 14.76 12.83
CA PHE A 45 -18.59 15.65 11.69
C PHE A 45 -17.09 15.96 11.56
N ASP A 46 -16.33 15.73 12.62
CA ASP A 46 -14.88 15.88 12.69
C ASP A 46 -14.25 14.64 13.36
N SER A 47 -12.93 14.53 13.27
CA SER A 47 -12.19 13.41 13.87
C SER A 47 -12.22 13.42 15.40
N GLU A 48 -12.32 14.59 16.02
CA GLU A 48 -12.28 14.71 17.48
C GLU A 48 -13.62 14.29 18.14
N GLN A 49 -14.75 14.65 17.54
CA GLN A 49 -16.06 14.16 17.94
C GLN A 49 -16.17 12.66 17.73
N ARG A 50 -15.56 12.15 16.66
CA ARG A 50 -15.49 10.71 16.39
C ARG A 50 -14.77 9.98 17.54
N ASP A 51 -13.58 10.42 17.90
CA ASP A 51 -12.80 9.79 18.98
C ASP A 51 -13.51 9.86 20.34
N LYS A 52 -14.29 10.93 20.60
CA LYS A 52 -15.08 11.08 21.84
C LYS A 52 -16.36 10.25 21.86
N ARG A 53 -16.97 10.02 20.71
CA ARG A 53 -18.27 9.32 20.58
C ARG A 53 -18.12 7.83 20.30
N GLU A 54 -16.95 7.40 19.83
CA GLU A 54 -16.60 5.99 19.69
C GLU A 54 -16.70 5.28 21.05
N ARG A 55 -17.73 4.43 21.18
CA ARG A 55 -17.93 3.57 22.35
C ARG A 55 -17.22 2.22 22.20
N THR A 56 -16.86 1.86 20.98
CA THR A 56 -16.13 0.65 20.63
C THR A 56 -14.62 0.91 20.71
N GLY A 57 -13.85 -0.15 20.93
CA GLY A 57 -12.38 -0.06 20.84
C GLY A 57 -11.89 0.33 19.44
N ALA A 58 -10.58 0.47 19.30
CA ALA A 58 -9.93 0.80 18.04
C ALA A 58 -10.32 -0.17 16.90
N PRO A 59 -10.39 0.29 15.64
CA PRO A 59 -10.71 -0.57 14.52
C PRO A 59 -9.64 -1.66 14.34
N MET A 60 -10.10 -2.82 13.89
CA MET A 60 -9.23 -3.94 13.58
C MET A 60 -8.28 -3.57 12.44
N THR A 61 -6.98 -3.88 12.58
CA THR A 61 -5.99 -3.64 11.52
C THR A 61 -5.09 -4.84 11.31
N TYR A 62 -4.82 -5.19 10.06
CA TYR A 62 -3.93 -6.31 9.73
C TYR A 62 -2.47 -6.06 10.10
N MET A 63 -2.12 -4.82 10.45
CA MET A 63 -0.78 -4.38 10.85
C MET A 63 -0.38 -4.79 12.28
N ILE A 64 -1.32 -5.25 13.11
CA ILE A 64 -1.03 -5.80 14.43
C ILE A 64 -1.21 -7.32 14.37
N HIS A 65 -0.32 -8.12 14.97
CA HIS A 65 -0.30 -9.58 14.82
C HIS A 65 -1.66 -10.24 15.11
N ASP A 66 -2.35 -9.79 16.15
CA ASP A 66 -3.69 -10.25 16.58
C ASP A 66 -4.85 -9.37 16.07
N LYS A 67 -4.55 -8.50 15.11
CA LYS A 67 -5.45 -7.53 14.49
C LYS A 67 -5.97 -6.42 15.42
N GLY A 68 -5.39 -6.24 16.61
CA GLY A 68 -5.81 -5.22 17.57
C GLY A 68 -6.80 -5.72 18.62
N LEU A 69 -6.93 -7.03 18.80
CA LEU A 69 -7.81 -7.64 19.81
C LEU A 69 -7.25 -7.53 21.22
N SER A 70 -5.93 -7.50 21.39
CA SER A 70 -5.31 -7.32 22.71
C SER A 70 -5.28 -5.86 23.14
N THR A 71 -5.62 -5.65 24.41
CA THR A 71 -5.34 -4.40 25.13
C THR A 71 -3.87 -4.34 25.52
N ASP A 72 -3.33 -3.15 25.77
CA ASP A 72 -2.00 -2.94 26.35
C ASP A 72 -2.13 -2.25 27.73
N ILE A 73 -1.44 -2.77 28.76
CA ILE A 73 -1.38 -2.10 30.07
C ILE A 73 -0.32 -0.99 29.95
N ASP A 74 -0.76 0.26 30.12
CA ASP A 74 0.11 1.45 29.99
C ASP A 74 1.36 1.30 30.86
N TRP A 75 2.50 1.76 30.34
CA TRP A 75 3.79 1.73 31.01
C TRP A 75 3.90 2.78 32.11
N ARG A 76 3.11 3.86 32.01
CA ARG A 76 3.08 4.94 32.99
C ARG A 76 2.40 4.38 34.24
N ASP A 77 3.16 4.29 35.33
CA ASP A 77 2.69 3.77 36.62
C ASP A 77 1.74 4.75 37.32
N ARG A 78 0.66 5.14 36.64
CA ARG A 78 -0.31 6.14 37.08
C ARG A 78 -1.73 5.59 37.13
N ASP A 79 -2.54 6.13 38.02
CA ASP A 79 -3.97 5.86 38.08
C ASP A 79 -4.75 6.66 37.01
N ILE A 80 -6.06 6.42 36.91
CA ILE A 80 -6.96 7.14 35.99
C ILE A 80 -7.00 8.66 36.25
N HIS A 81 -6.62 9.09 37.46
CA HIS A 81 -6.55 10.50 37.85
C HIS A 81 -5.14 11.09 37.64
N GLY A 82 -4.20 10.34 37.05
CA GLY A 82 -2.84 10.78 36.75
C GLY A 82 -1.88 10.77 37.93
N ARG A 83 -2.27 10.23 39.10
CA ARG A 83 -1.42 10.11 40.29
C ARG A 83 -0.53 8.87 40.22
N ASP A 84 0.67 8.97 40.77
CA ASP A 84 1.59 7.84 40.78
C ASP A 84 1.08 6.70 41.68
N LEU A 85 1.27 5.47 41.20
CA LEU A 85 0.89 4.27 41.93
C LEU A 85 1.79 4.05 43.14
N ASN A 86 1.18 3.65 44.27
CA ASN A 86 1.87 3.17 45.45
C ASN A 86 2.83 2.01 45.07
N PRO A 87 4.06 1.96 45.63
CA PRO A 87 5.04 0.89 45.41
C PRO A 87 4.47 -0.54 45.36
N GLY A 88 3.55 -0.89 46.26
CA GLY A 88 2.94 -2.23 46.27
C GLY A 88 2.10 -2.53 45.01
N LYS A 89 1.27 -1.57 44.60
CA LYS A 89 0.46 -1.66 43.37
C LYS A 89 1.34 -1.61 42.11
N ARG A 90 2.40 -0.81 42.13
CA ARG A 90 3.39 -0.74 41.04
C ARG A 90 4.03 -2.11 40.80
N ALA A 91 4.45 -2.80 41.86
CA ALA A 91 5.00 -4.15 41.75
C ALA A 91 3.98 -5.16 41.20
N GLN A 92 2.70 -5.05 41.59
CA GLN A 92 1.62 -5.88 41.05
C GLN A 92 1.42 -5.64 39.55
N ILE A 93 1.31 -4.38 39.12
CA ILE A 93 1.14 -4.00 37.70
C ILE A 93 2.34 -4.40 36.87
N TYR A 94 3.56 -4.25 37.39
CA TYR A 94 4.76 -4.75 36.75
C TYR A 94 4.67 -6.27 36.46
N ARG A 95 4.20 -7.07 37.43
CA ARG A 95 3.96 -8.51 37.22
C ARG A 95 2.89 -8.76 36.16
N MET A 96 1.78 -8.00 36.18
CA MET A 96 0.73 -8.13 35.17
C MET A 96 1.24 -7.80 33.75
N ARG A 97 1.99 -6.70 33.56
CA ARG A 97 2.65 -6.37 32.28
C ARG A 97 3.60 -7.46 31.81
N LYS A 98 4.33 -8.08 32.74
CA LYS A 98 5.23 -9.20 32.42
C LYS A 98 4.45 -10.41 31.90
N TRP A 99 3.33 -10.76 32.52
CA TRP A 99 2.46 -11.85 32.07
C TRP A 99 1.76 -11.53 30.75
N GLN A 100 1.21 -10.33 30.60
CA GLN A 100 0.56 -9.88 29.37
C GLN A 100 1.50 -9.96 28.17
N ARG A 101 2.74 -9.46 28.28
CA ARG A 101 3.73 -9.55 27.18
C ARG A 101 4.04 -10.99 26.78
N ARG A 102 4.03 -11.93 27.73
CA ARG A 102 4.28 -13.36 27.45
C ARG A 102 3.09 -14.04 26.76
N ILE A 103 1.87 -13.71 27.20
CA ILE A 103 0.65 -14.31 26.64
C ILE A 103 0.33 -13.73 25.26
N ARG A 104 0.52 -12.42 25.07
CA ARG A 104 0.21 -11.71 23.81
C ARG A 104 0.92 -12.30 22.59
N VAL A 105 2.08 -12.91 22.79
CA VAL A 105 2.92 -13.47 21.72
C VAL A 105 3.37 -14.89 22.07
N SER A 106 2.41 -15.73 22.51
CA SER A 106 2.67 -17.13 22.89
C SER A 106 3.12 -17.98 21.70
N ASP A 107 2.49 -17.79 20.55
CA ASP A 107 2.62 -18.72 19.43
C ASP A 107 3.83 -18.38 18.56
N ALA A 108 4.47 -19.39 17.97
CA ALA A 108 5.59 -19.19 17.05
C ALA A 108 5.19 -18.31 15.85
N MET A 109 3.98 -18.51 15.32
CA MET A 109 3.41 -17.69 14.24
C MET A 109 3.19 -16.25 14.68
N SER A 110 2.60 -16.02 15.86
CA SER A 110 2.36 -14.69 16.42
C SER A 110 3.68 -13.93 16.67
N ARG A 111 4.73 -14.62 17.13
CA ARG A 111 6.08 -14.03 17.29
C ARG A 111 6.68 -13.60 15.96
N ASN A 112 6.56 -14.45 14.96
CA ASN A 112 7.03 -14.14 13.61
C ASN A 112 6.28 -12.94 13.02
N LEU A 113 4.94 -12.93 13.12
CA LEU A 113 4.10 -11.81 12.67
C LEU A 113 4.46 -10.51 13.40
N ALA A 114 4.64 -10.53 14.72
CA ALA A 114 4.97 -9.33 15.48
C ALA A 114 6.29 -8.71 14.99
N PHE A 115 7.32 -9.53 14.74
CA PHE A 115 8.59 -9.05 14.21
C PHE A 115 8.44 -8.54 12.77
N ALA A 116 7.81 -9.31 11.89
CA ALA A 116 7.66 -8.97 10.48
C ALA A 116 6.81 -7.71 10.26
N LEU A 117 5.69 -7.56 10.98
CA LEU A 117 4.82 -6.39 10.84
C LEU A 117 5.48 -5.12 11.39
N THR A 118 6.33 -5.26 12.43
CA THR A 118 7.17 -4.15 12.91
C THR A 118 8.16 -3.73 11.85
N GLU A 119 8.84 -4.68 11.21
CA GLU A 119 9.78 -4.42 10.13
C GLU A 119 9.08 -3.83 8.88
N LEU A 120 7.90 -4.34 8.53
CA LEU A 120 7.06 -3.81 7.46
C LEU A 120 6.70 -2.35 7.73
N ASN A 121 6.29 -2.03 8.97
CA ASN A 121 5.97 -0.67 9.35
C ASN A 121 7.20 0.25 9.32
N ARG A 122 8.38 -0.25 9.72
CA ARG A 122 9.64 0.47 9.60
C ARG A 122 9.95 0.80 8.13
N LEU A 123 9.96 -0.20 7.25
CA LEU A 123 10.26 -0.02 5.82
C LEU A 123 9.27 0.92 5.13
N SER A 124 7.98 0.71 5.35
CA SER A 124 6.93 1.53 4.75
C SER A 124 6.95 2.97 5.26
N SER A 125 7.38 3.21 6.50
CA SER A 125 7.52 4.58 7.03
C SER A 125 8.71 5.31 6.41
N HIS A 126 9.85 4.66 6.20
CA HIS A 126 11.00 5.27 5.52
C HIS A 126 10.66 5.66 4.06
N MET A 127 9.90 4.82 3.37
CA MET A 127 9.45 5.06 1.99
C MET A 127 8.16 5.90 1.88
N GLN A 128 7.64 6.40 3.01
CA GLN A 128 6.40 7.19 3.10
C GLN A 128 5.21 6.54 2.39
N LEU A 129 5.09 5.21 2.49
CA LEU A 129 4.01 4.47 1.82
C LEU A 129 2.68 4.68 2.57
N PRO A 130 1.56 4.85 1.84
CA PRO A 130 0.23 5.01 2.40
C PRO A 130 -0.25 3.74 3.12
N LYS A 131 -1.19 3.91 4.06
CA LYS A 131 -1.69 2.83 4.95
C LYS A 131 -2.27 1.64 4.17
N ASN A 132 -2.98 1.89 3.08
CA ASN A 132 -3.55 0.85 2.21
C ASN A 132 -2.49 -0.13 1.68
N ILE A 133 -1.29 0.36 1.32
CA ILE A 133 -0.18 -0.49 0.85
C ILE A 133 0.40 -1.30 2.02
N ARG A 134 0.50 -0.70 3.20
CA ARG A 134 0.99 -1.40 4.41
C ARG A 134 0.07 -2.56 4.77
N GLU A 135 -1.24 -2.33 4.76
CA GLU A 135 -2.24 -3.37 5.04
C GLU A 135 -2.26 -4.45 3.97
N ALA A 136 -2.18 -4.08 2.68
CA ALA A 136 -2.07 -5.06 1.59
C ALA A 136 -0.84 -5.97 1.75
N ALA A 137 0.30 -5.39 2.14
CA ALA A 137 1.53 -6.13 2.41
C ALA A 137 1.41 -7.02 3.65
N ALA A 138 0.74 -6.56 4.70
CA ALA A 138 0.47 -7.36 5.90
C ALA A 138 -0.45 -8.56 5.60
N ILE A 139 -1.49 -8.37 4.78
CA ILE A 139 -2.38 -9.45 4.32
C ILE A 139 -1.59 -10.48 3.51
N LEU A 140 -0.75 -10.02 2.57
CA LEU A 140 0.06 -10.91 1.75
C LEU A 140 1.06 -11.70 2.59
N TYR A 141 1.66 -11.06 3.59
CA TYR A 141 2.60 -11.70 4.51
C TYR A 141 1.92 -12.76 5.39
N ARG A 142 0.72 -12.48 5.92
CA ARG A 142 -0.08 -13.46 6.67
C ARG A 142 -0.37 -14.70 5.83
N ARG A 143 -0.83 -14.49 4.59
CA ARG A 143 -1.08 -15.60 3.66
C ARG A 143 0.18 -16.42 3.40
N ALA A 144 1.34 -15.76 3.29
CA ALA A 144 2.61 -16.46 3.13
C ALA A 144 3.01 -17.31 4.37
N ILE A 145 2.64 -16.88 5.58
CA ILE A 145 2.88 -17.68 6.80
C ILE A 145 1.91 -18.86 6.89
N GLU A 146 0.62 -18.63 6.59
CA GLU A 146 -0.42 -19.66 6.61
C GLU A 146 -0.06 -20.83 5.67
N GLU A 147 0.48 -20.51 4.50
CA GLU A 147 0.99 -21.47 3.51
C GLU A 147 2.42 -22.00 3.81
N GLY A 148 3.02 -21.59 4.94
CA GLY A 148 4.34 -22.06 5.38
C GLY A 148 5.54 -21.55 4.56
N LEU A 149 5.37 -20.55 3.69
CA LEU A 149 6.36 -20.07 2.72
C LEU A 149 7.53 -19.28 3.34
N VAL A 150 7.41 -18.93 4.62
CA VAL A 150 8.43 -18.15 5.37
C VAL A 150 9.50 -19.06 5.99
N ARG A 151 9.21 -20.35 6.18
CA ARG A 151 10.13 -21.28 6.87
C ARG A 151 11.42 -21.45 6.06
N GLY A 152 12.56 -21.30 6.73
CA GLY A 152 13.89 -21.44 6.11
C GLY A 152 14.36 -20.22 5.31
N ARG A 153 13.69 -19.07 5.43
CA ARG A 153 14.04 -17.81 4.75
C ARG A 153 14.17 -16.67 5.75
N SER A 154 14.84 -15.59 5.35
CA SER A 154 14.89 -14.37 6.15
C SER A 154 13.50 -13.75 6.26
N ILE A 155 13.13 -13.34 7.47
CA ILE A 155 11.85 -12.69 7.71
C ILE A 155 11.84 -11.32 7.02
N GLU A 156 12.97 -10.61 7.08
CA GLU A 156 13.20 -9.33 6.43
C GLU A 156 13.08 -9.43 4.90
N GLY A 157 13.65 -10.47 4.28
CA GLY A 157 13.56 -10.68 2.84
C GLY A 157 12.16 -11.02 2.35
N VAL A 158 11.42 -11.84 3.10
CA VAL A 158 10.00 -12.12 2.81
C VAL A 158 9.17 -10.85 2.99
N THR A 159 9.39 -10.10 4.08
CA THR A 159 8.68 -8.85 4.37
C THR A 159 8.88 -7.80 3.27
N ALA A 160 10.13 -7.57 2.87
CA ALA A 160 10.48 -6.68 1.76
C ALA A 160 9.88 -7.15 0.43
N GLY A 161 9.85 -8.47 0.19
CA GLY A 161 9.21 -9.07 -0.99
C GLY A 161 7.69 -8.86 -1.03
N CYS A 162 7.01 -9.03 0.11
CA CYS A 162 5.57 -8.76 0.25
C CYS A 162 5.25 -7.27 0.05
N LEU A 163 6.10 -6.38 0.58
CA LEU A 163 5.96 -4.94 0.40
C LEU A 163 6.12 -4.56 -1.08
N TYR A 164 7.15 -5.08 -1.75
CA TYR A 164 7.36 -4.88 -3.19
C TYR A 164 6.16 -5.37 -4.03
N ALA A 165 5.64 -6.56 -3.74
CA ALA A 165 4.47 -7.10 -4.41
C ALA A 165 3.23 -6.21 -4.24
N SER A 166 3.04 -5.66 -3.04
CA SER A 166 1.90 -4.80 -2.72
C SER A 166 2.00 -3.43 -3.39
N CYS A 167 3.19 -2.84 -3.41
CA CYS A 167 3.49 -1.63 -4.19
C CYS A 167 3.13 -1.80 -5.67
N ARG A 168 3.53 -2.93 -6.27
CA ARG A 168 3.17 -3.26 -7.67
C ARG A 168 1.67 -3.47 -7.86
N LYS A 169 1.01 -4.18 -6.95
CA LYS A 169 -0.45 -4.41 -7.01
C LYS A 169 -1.24 -3.11 -6.93
N CYS A 170 -0.79 -2.16 -6.12
CA CYS A 170 -1.44 -0.86 -5.93
C CYS A 170 -1.01 0.20 -6.95
N LYS A 171 -0.23 -0.14 -7.99
CA LYS A 171 0.29 0.80 -9.01
C LYS A 171 1.08 1.98 -8.42
N VAL A 172 1.76 1.74 -7.29
CA VAL A 172 2.72 2.68 -6.71
C VAL A 172 4.09 2.02 -6.79
N PRO A 173 4.71 1.99 -7.98
CA PRO A 173 5.91 1.21 -8.18
C PRO A 173 7.04 1.75 -7.30
N ARG A 174 7.72 0.81 -6.65
CA ARG A 174 8.99 1.02 -5.97
C ARG A 174 9.99 0.06 -6.58
N THR A 175 11.22 0.49 -6.73
CA THR A 175 12.26 -0.36 -7.31
C THR A 175 12.80 -1.31 -6.25
N LEU A 176 13.37 -2.44 -6.68
CA LEU A 176 14.03 -3.34 -5.73
C LEU A 176 15.22 -2.67 -5.05
N ASP A 177 15.88 -1.73 -5.73
CA ASP A 177 17.01 -0.97 -5.18
C ASP A 177 16.55 0.02 -4.10
N GLU A 178 15.42 0.70 -4.31
CA GLU A 178 14.80 1.57 -3.28
C GLU A 178 14.40 0.80 -2.02
N ILE A 179 13.86 -0.41 -2.18
CA ILE A 179 13.48 -1.23 -1.02
C ILE A 179 14.74 -1.76 -0.33
N ALA A 180 15.74 -2.20 -1.10
CA ALA A 180 17.01 -2.70 -0.57
C ALA A 180 17.79 -1.64 0.23
N GLU A 181 17.66 -0.36 -0.14
CA GLU A 181 18.31 0.76 0.57
C GLU A 181 17.90 0.85 2.05
N TYR A 182 16.61 0.63 2.35
CA TYR A 182 16.09 0.67 3.72
C TYR A 182 15.97 -0.71 4.35
N ALA A 183 16.01 -1.78 3.54
CA ALA A 183 15.98 -3.15 4.00
C ALA A 183 17.36 -3.61 4.47
N ARG A 184 17.36 -4.51 5.44
CA ARG A 184 18.60 -5.14 5.95
C ARG A 184 19.05 -6.34 5.10
N VAL A 185 18.58 -6.40 3.86
CA VAL A 185 18.74 -7.54 2.95
C VAL A 185 19.07 -7.05 1.55
N GLU A 186 19.88 -7.83 0.84
CA GLU A 186 20.30 -7.48 -0.51
C GLU A 186 19.15 -7.57 -1.52
N LYS A 187 19.23 -6.74 -2.58
CA LYS A 187 18.32 -6.77 -3.74
C LYS A 187 18.05 -8.19 -4.27
N LYS A 188 19.10 -9.02 -4.35
CA LYS A 188 19.02 -10.39 -4.87
C LYS A 188 18.14 -11.28 -4.02
N GLU A 189 18.19 -11.12 -2.71
CA GLU A 189 17.38 -11.86 -1.75
C GLU A 189 15.92 -11.43 -1.82
N ILE A 190 15.64 -10.11 -1.84
CA ILE A 190 14.29 -9.57 -2.00
C ILE A 190 13.66 -10.10 -3.30
N GLY A 191 14.40 -10.06 -4.41
CA GLY A 191 13.93 -10.56 -5.70
C GLY A 191 13.72 -12.08 -5.76
N ARG A 192 14.46 -12.86 -4.96
CA ARG A 192 14.25 -14.31 -4.81
C ARG A 192 12.99 -14.59 -3.98
N SER A 193 12.84 -13.93 -2.84
CA SER A 193 11.68 -14.06 -1.96
C SER A 193 10.40 -13.64 -2.65
N TYR A 194 10.40 -12.49 -3.34
CA TYR A 194 9.30 -12.03 -4.17
C TYR A 194 8.87 -13.08 -5.19
N ARG A 195 9.78 -13.54 -6.07
CA ARG A 195 9.43 -14.50 -7.13
C ARG A 195 8.88 -15.82 -6.59
N TYR A 196 9.38 -16.25 -5.44
CA TYR A 196 8.89 -17.45 -4.78
C TYR A 196 7.48 -17.26 -4.25
N ILE A 197 7.24 -16.23 -3.42
CA ILE A 197 5.92 -15.96 -2.82
C ILE A 197 4.86 -15.81 -3.92
N MET A 198 5.19 -15.08 -4.99
CA MET A 198 4.27 -14.89 -6.12
C MET A 198 3.92 -16.19 -6.83
N ARG A 199 4.89 -17.10 -6.97
CA ARG A 199 4.69 -18.41 -7.62
C ARG A 199 3.83 -19.32 -6.77
N GLU A 200 4.17 -19.47 -5.49
CA GLU A 200 3.48 -20.38 -4.57
C GLU A 200 2.05 -19.91 -4.29
N LEU A 201 1.83 -18.60 -4.15
CA LEU A 201 0.48 -18.05 -3.97
C LEU A 201 -0.34 -17.94 -5.27
N GLY A 202 0.24 -18.33 -6.42
CA GLY A 202 -0.42 -18.28 -7.72
C GLY A 202 -0.79 -16.87 -8.20
N ILE A 203 -0.19 -15.82 -7.64
CA ILE A 203 -0.53 -14.44 -7.96
C ILE A 203 0.26 -14.01 -9.20
N ARG A 204 -0.44 -13.58 -10.26
CA ARG A 204 0.18 -13.04 -11.47
C ARG A 204 0.07 -11.52 -11.46
N LEU A 205 1.21 -10.84 -11.41
CA LEU A 205 1.29 -9.38 -11.53
C LEU A 205 1.72 -8.98 -12.94
N PRO A 206 1.01 -8.06 -13.61
CA PRO A 206 1.42 -7.56 -14.91
C PRO A 206 2.76 -6.83 -14.82
N PRO A 207 3.52 -6.72 -15.92
CA PRO A 207 4.73 -5.91 -15.96
C PRO A 207 4.43 -4.47 -15.54
N THR A 208 5.39 -3.83 -14.87
CA THR A 208 5.22 -2.47 -14.35
C THR A 208 5.10 -1.49 -15.51
N ASN A 209 4.10 -0.60 -15.46
CA ASN A 209 3.90 0.40 -16.48
C ASN A 209 4.88 1.58 -16.25
N PRO A 210 5.68 1.97 -17.27
CA PRO A 210 6.49 3.19 -17.23
C PRO A 210 5.73 4.46 -16.79
N LEU A 211 4.44 4.58 -17.14
CA LEU A 211 3.60 5.72 -16.79
C LEU A 211 3.47 5.94 -15.28
N ASP A 212 3.48 4.85 -14.50
CA ASP A 212 3.30 4.89 -13.05
C ASP A 212 4.48 5.60 -12.33
N TYR A 213 5.62 5.76 -13.00
CA TYR A 213 6.81 6.44 -12.45
C TYR A 213 6.82 7.95 -12.66
N ILE A 214 6.12 8.47 -13.68
CA ILE A 214 6.16 9.88 -14.05
C ILE A 214 5.77 10.80 -12.88
N PRO A 215 4.64 10.59 -12.15
CA PRO A 215 4.22 11.53 -11.12
C PRO A 215 5.27 11.73 -10.01
N ARG A 216 5.92 10.63 -9.61
CA ARG A 216 6.97 10.67 -8.59
C ARG A 216 8.22 11.37 -9.10
N PHE A 217 8.72 10.96 -10.26
CA PHE A 217 9.94 11.55 -10.84
C PHE A 217 9.75 13.04 -11.15
N ALA A 218 8.57 13.44 -11.64
CA ALA A 218 8.23 14.84 -11.87
C ALA A 218 8.24 15.65 -10.56
N SER A 219 7.68 15.08 -9.48
CA SER A 219 7.64 15.72 -8.16
C SER A 219 9.05 15.87 -7.56
N GLU A 220 9.90 14.85 -7.68
CA GLU A 220 11.30 14.89 -7.22
C GLU A 220 12.18 15.83 -8.06
N LEU A 221 11.93 15.93 -9.38
CA LEU A 221 12.60 16.88 -10.27
C LEU A 221 12.14 18.34 -10.06
N GLY A 222 10.99 18.53 -9.42
CA GLY A 222 10.36 19.84 -9.24
C GLY A 222 9.92 20.47 -10.57
N VAL A 223 9.40 19.68 -11.51
CA VAL A 223 8.88 20.18 -12.79
C VAL A 223 7.39 20.50 -12.71
N SER A 224 6.89 21.36 -13.59
CA SER A 224 5.48 21.73 -13.61
C SER A 224 4.56 20.60 -14.09
N ALA A 225 3.26 20.76 -13.82
CA ALA A 225 2.23 19.85 -14.29
C ALA A 225 2.12 19.80 -15.83
N GLN A 226 2.60 20.84 -16.54
CA GLN A 226 2.63 20.86 -18.01
C GLN A 226 3.66 19.87 -18.54
N VAL A 227 4.89 19.93 -18.00
CA VAL A 227 5.96 18.96 -18.30
C VAL A 227 5.52 17.53 -17.98
N GLN A 228 4.86 17.33 -16.83
CA GLN A 228 4.36 16.01 -16.45
C GLN A 228 3.31 15.48 -17.45
N ARG A 229 2.35 16.32 -17.86
CA ARG A 229 1.32 15.93 -18.83
C ARG A 229 1.94 15.57 -20.17
N ARG A 230 2.88 16.38 -20.64
CA ARG A 230 3.59 16.13 -21.89
C ARG A 230 4.40 14.84 -21.85
N ALA A 231 5.07 14.56 -20.74
CA ALA A 231 5.82 13.30 -20.57
C ALA A 231 4.90 12.07 -20.63
N VAL A 232 3.69 12.17 -20.11
CA VAL A 232 2.67 11.11 -20.22
C VAL A 232 2.25 10.90 -21.68
N GLU A 233 2.07 11.98 -22.46
CA GLU A 233 1.70 11.90 -23.88
C GLU A 233 2.80 11.24 -24.71
N ILE A 234 4.05 11.71 -24.59
CA ILE A 234 5.21 11.15 -25.28
C ILE A 234 5.35 9.66 -24.94
N LEU A 235 5.22 9.31 -23.67
CA LEU A 235 5.39 7.93 -23.23
C LEU A 235 4.25 7.01 -23.71
N LYS A 236 3.02 7.53 -23.82
CA LYS A 236 1.89 6.79 -24.44
C LYS A 236 2.13 6.55 -25.92
N GLN A 237 2.53 7.57 -26.68
CA GLN A 237 2.86 7.43 -28.10
C GLN A 237 4.00 6.41 -28.30
N ALA A 238 5.03 6.47 -27.45
CA ALA A 238 6.12 5.50 -27.47
C ALA A 238 5.66 4.06 -27.16
N MET A 239 4.66 3.87 -26.30
CA MET A 239 4.06 2.56 -26.03
C MET A 239 3.25 2.04 -27.21
N ASP A 240 2.44 2.89 -27.83
CA ASP A 240 1.60 2.52 -28.98
C ASP A 240 2.45 2.10 -30.19
N LEU A 241 3.61 2.74 -30.37
CA LEU A 241 4.61 2.38 -31.37
C LEU A 241 5.52 1.21 -30.96
N GLY A 242 5.32 0.61 -29.77
CA GLY A 242 6.10 -0.51 -29.27
C GLY A 242 7.55 -0.19 -28.90
N LEU A 243 7.91 1.09 -28.74
CA LEU A 243 9.28 1.54 -28.48
C LEU A 243 9.78 1.22 -27.08
N THR A 244 8.88 0.94 -26.14
CA THR A 244 9.15 0.62 -24.74
C THR A 244 9.32 -0.89 -24.50
N SER A 245 8.99 -1.74 -25.46
CA SER A 245 9.04 -3.20 -25.34
C SER A 245 10.47 -3.71 -25.16
N GLY A 246 10.68 -4.58 -24.17
CA GLY A 246 12.00 -5.16 -23.86
C GLY A 246 12.99 -4.19 -23.21
N LYS A 247 12.58 -2.95 -22.91
CA LYS A 247 13.42 -1.93 -22.30
C LYS A 247 12.98 -1.65 -20.86
N GLY A 248 13.91 -1.18 -20.04
CA GLY A 248 13.64 -0.86 -18.65
C GLY A 248 12.62 0.28 -18.51
N PRO A 249 11.54 0.12 -17.73
CA PRO A 249 10.46 1.11 -17.65
C PRO A 249 10.90 2.45 -17.04
N MET A 250 11.87 2.43 -16.12
CA MET A 250 12.41 3.63 -15.48
C MET A 250 13.14 4.53 -16.48
N GLY A 251 13.97 3.94 -17.35
CA GLY A 251 14.71 4.67 -18.37
C GLY A 251 13.79 5.30 -19.43
N ALA A 252 12.67 4.65 -19.75
CA ALA A 252 11.66 5.20 -20.64
C ALA A 252 10.92 6.40 -20.01
N ALA A 253 10.52 6.29 -18.74
CA ALA A 253 9.91 7.40 -18.00
C ALA A 253 10.86 8.59 -17.83
N ALA A 254 12.13 8.31 -17.50
CA ALA A 254 13.19 9.30 -17.41
C ALA A 254 13.39 10.05 -18.74
N ALA A 255 13.50 9.34 -19.86
CA ALA A 255 13.66 9.95 -21.18
C ALA A 255 12.46 10.83 -21.58
N ALA A 256 11.24 10.37 -21.32
CA ALA A 256 10.03 11.17 -21.60
C ALA A 256 10.00 12.47 -20.79
N LEU A 257 10.39 12.43 -19.51
CA LEU A 257 10.50 13.63 -18.66
C LEU A 257 11.62 14.57 -19.11
N TYR A 258 12.77 14.04 -19.54
CA TYR A 258 13.86 14.84 -20.06
C TYR A 258 13.49 15.59 -21.35
N ILE A 259 12.80 14.93 -22.29
CA ILE A 259 12.34 15.58 -23.51
C ILE A 259 11.31 16.68 -23.18
N SER A 260 10.34 16.34 -22.32
CA SER A 260 9.26 17.27 -21.96
C SER A 260 9.78 18.51 -21.23
N SER A 261 10.85 18.36 -20.44
CA SER A 261 11.47 19.48 -19.71
C SER A 261 12.20 20.44 -20.64
N ILE A 262 12.77 19.95 -21.75
CA ILE A 262 13.36 20.80 -22.79
C ILE A 262 12.28 21.52 -23.59
N GLU A 263 11.19 20.83 -23.98
CA GLU A 263 10.10 21.44 -24.76
C GLU A 263 9.37 22.60 -24.05
N HIS A 264 9.38 22.62 -22.71
CA HIS A 264 8.67 23.64 -21.90
C HIS A 264 9.63 24.62 -21.21
N ASP A 265 10.88 24.75 -21.66
CA ASP A 265 11.91 25.62 -21.09
C ASP A 265 12.25 25.37 -19.59
N GLU A 266 11.88 24.21 -19.05
CA GLU A 266 12.23 23.76 -17.69
C GLU A 266 13.43 22.82 -17.70
N ARG A 267 14.50 23.20 -18.42
CA ARG A 267 15.64 22.33 -18.74
C ARG A 267 16.19 21.61 -17.51
N LYS A 268 16.11 20.28 -17.52
CA LYS A 268 16.80 19.39 -16.56
C LYS A 268 17.95 18.68 -17.24
N THR A 269 19.04 18.47 -16.52
CA THR A 269 20.21 17.74 -17.04
C THR A 269 19.94 16.24 -17.11
N GLN A 270 20.63 15.54 -18.02
CA GLN A 270 20.55 14.06 -18.10
C GLN A 270 20.97 13.41 -16.78
N ARG A 271 21.93 14.02 -16.07
CA ARG A 271 22.41 13.57 -14.76
C ARG A 271 21.31 13.61 -13.71
N GLU A 272 20.66 14.76 -13.51
CA GLU A 272 19.57 14.94 -12.55
C GLU A 272 18.44 13.92 -12.77
N VAL A 273 18.03 13.75 -14.03
CA VAL A 273 16.96 12.80 -14.39
C VAL A 273 17.40 11.35 -14.16
N SER A 274 18.67 11.02 -14.45
CA SER A 274 19.22 9.67 -14.26
C SER A 274 19.37 9.29 -12.78
N GLU A 275 19.76 10.23 -11.93
CA GLU A 275 19.93 10.05 -10.49
C GLU A 275 18.57 9.71 -9.82
N ILE A 276 17.52 10.47 -10.15
CA ILE A 276 16.15 10.24 -9.64
C ILE A 276 15.58 8.90 -10.13
N ALA A 277 15.80 8.57 -11.41
CA ALA A 277 15.33 7.30 -11.97
C ALA A 277 16.20 6.09 -11.55
N LYS A 278 17.31 6.31 -10.83
CA LYS A 278 18.31 5.29 -10.47
C LYS A 278 18.76 4.46 -11.68
N VAL A 279 18.99 5.13 -12.81
CA VAL A 279 19.53 4.55 -14.06
C VAL A 279 20.80 5.27 -14.47
N THR A 280 21.56 4.69 -15.40
CA THR A 280 22.76 5.37 -15.92
C THR A 280 22.38 6.48 -16.89
N GLU A 281 23.17 7.55 -16.94
CA GLU A 281 23.00 8.64 -17.92
C GLU A 281 22.95 8.13 -19.36
N VAL A 282 23.80 7.14 -19.68
CA VAL A 282 23.82 6.50 -21.01
C VAL A 282 22.49 5.83 -21.34
N THR A 283 21.80 5.27 -20.34
CA THR A 283 20.47 4.69 -20.53
C THR A 283 19.45 5.78 -20.89
N VAL A 284 19.45 6.91 -20.18
CA VAL A 284 18.57 8.05 -20.51
C VAL A 284 18.92 8.57 -21.91
N ARG A 285 20.21 8.67 -22.23
CA ARG A 285 20.73 9.15 -23.52
C ARG A 285 20.23 8.33 -24.70
N ASN A 286 20.41 7.01 -24.63
CA ASN A 286 19.98 6.12 -25.68
C ASN A 286 18.46 6.10 -25.84
N ARG A 287 17.70 6.33 -24.75
CA ARG A 287 16.24 6.33 -24.78
C ARG A 287 15.65 7.63 -25.32
N TYR A 288 16.23 8.79 -24.99
CA TYR A 288 15.75 10.03 -25.56
C TYR A 288 16.00 10.07 -27.07
N LYS A 289 17.17 9.60 -27.54
CA LYS A 289 17.47 9.53 -28.99
C LYS A 289 16.49 8.62 -29.73
N ASP A 290 16.25 7.42 -29.19
CA ASP A 290 15.24 6.50 -29.71
C ASP A 290 13.84 7.14 -29.83
N PHE A 291 13.46 7.98 -28.87
CA PHE A 291 12.18 8.68 -28.87
C PHE A 291 12.18 9.84 -29.86
N GLN A 292 13.24 10.64 -29.88
CA GLN A 292 13.42 11.77 -30.79
C GLN A 292 13.32 11.33 -32.25
N ASP A 293 14.09 10.32 -32.65
CA ASP A 293 14.17 9.83 -34.03
C ASP A 293 12.84 9.25 -34.52
N LYS A 294 12.09 8.58 -33.63
CA LYS A 294 10.89 7.81 -34.01
C LYS A 294 9.58 8.55 -33.80
N LEU A 295 9.54 9.53 -32.90
CA LEU A 295 8.39 10.39 -32.70
C LEU A 295 8.50 11.70 -33.48
N GLY A 296 9.65 11.98 -34.11
CA GLY A 296 9.87 13.22 -34.87
C GLY A 296 9.81 14.46 -33.99
N LEU A 297 10.31 14.35 -32.77
CA LEU A 297 10.31 15.47 -31.81
C LEU A 297 11.52 16.36 -32.12
N ASP A 298 11.28 17.62 -32.48
CA ASP A 298 12.35 18.61 -32.66
C ASP A 298 12.75 19.13 -31.27
N VAL A 299 13.78 18.50 -30.71
CA VAL A 299 14.36 18.88 -29.42
C VAL A 299 15.71 19.51 -29.71
N ASP A 300 15.75 20.84 -29.76
CA ASP A 300 17.00 21.61 -29.85
C ASP A 300 17.75 21.52 -28.51
N VAL A 301 18.73 20.62 -28.47
CA VAL A 301 19.61 20.37 -27.30
C VAL A 301 20.52 21.56 -27.06
#